data_AF-A0A2A4GBG4-F1
#
_entry.id   AF-A0A2A4GBG4-F1
#
_cell.length_a   1.000
_cell.length_b   1.000
_cell.length_c   1.000
_cell.angle_alpha   90.00
_cell.angle_beta   90.00
_cell.angle_gamma   90.00
#
_symmetry.space_group_name_H-M   'P 1'
#
loop_
_entity.id
_entity.type
_entity.pdbx_description
1 polymer ?
#
loop_
_entity_poly.entity_id
_entity_poly.type
_entity_poly.pdbx_seq_one_letter_code
_entity_poly.pdbx_strand_id
1 'polypeptide(L)'
;MREDEIRRLTEKYERGETTLEEEVFLFENVKEPDTPWANWFTFLENNKITPPEDLNDRLWESFEGGRDRKRKKMVWGMAAAASVLLLVSFLILGPRQSNEQDFAQKEALFKEALDMIGSMEPAAIERTIVYENEMVIIYTTKE
;
A
#
# COMPACT_ATOMS: atom_id res chain seq x y z
N MET A 1 14.70 -40.32 -31.28
CA MET A 1 14.52 -39.72 -29.94
C MET A 1 15.17 -38.35 -29.85
N ARG A 2 16.51 -38.21 -29.78
CA ARG A 2 17.16 -36.88 -29.75
C ARG A 2 16.98 -36.07 -31.04
N GLU A 3 17.08 -36.69 -32.21
CA GLU A 3 16.85 -36.02 -33.50
C GLU A 3 15.40 -35.51 -33.68
N ASP A 4 14.42 -36.29 -33.23
CA ASP A 4 12.99 -35.90 -33.31
C ASP A 4 12.67 -34.71 -32.39
N GLU A 5 13.32 -34.66 -31.23
CA GLU A 5 13.22 -33.56 -30.27
C GLU A 5 13.84 -32.27 -30.83
N ILE A 6 15.04 -32.37 -31.41
CA ILE A 6 15.70 -31.24 -32.08
C ILE A 6 14.84 -30.70 -33.22
N ARG A 7 14.31 -31.58 -34.10
CA ARG A 7 13.43 -31.16 -35.20
C ARG A 7 12.21 -30.40 -34.69
N ARG A 8 11.54 -30.94 -33.65
CA ARG A 8 10.36 -30.30 -33.06
C ARG A 8 10.68 -28.93 -32.47
N LEU A 9 11.82 -28.82 -31.78
CA LEU A 9 12.27 -27.56 -31.19
C LEU A 9 12.66 -26.53 -32.25
N THR A 10 13.29 -26.95 -33.35
CA THR A 10 13.58 -26.07 -34.48
C THR A 10 12.31 -25.51 -35.13
N GLU A 11 11.30 -26.35 -35.37
CA GLU A 11 9.99 -25.89 -35.88
C GLU A 11 9.31 -24.92 -34.89
N LYS A 12 9.47 -25.13 -33.58
CA LYS A 12 8.97 -24.24 -32.53
C LYS A 12 9.71 -22.89 -32.54
N TYR A 13 11.02 -22.92 -32.75
CA TYR A 13 11.87 -21.73 -32.86
C TYR A 13 11.49 -20.89 -34.08
N GLU A 14 11.24 -21.50 -35.23
CA GLU A 14 10.75 -20.81 -36.44
C GLU A 14 9.43 -20.07 -36.21
N ARG A 15 8.56 -20.61 -35.34
CA ARG A 15 7.29 -19.97 -34.97
C ARG A 15 7.43 -18.90 -33.88
N GLY A 16 8.62 -18.76 -33.28
CA GLY A 16 8.85 -17.84 -32.15
C GLY A 16 8.15 -18.27 -30.86
N GLU A 17 7.90 -19.58 -30.69
CA GLU A 17 7.19 -20.14 -29.53
C GLU A 17 8.14 -20.78 -28.50
N THR A 18 9.45 -20.70 -28.72
CA THR A 18 10.46 -21.30 -27.84
C THR A 18 10.62 -20.54 -26.53
N THR A 19 10.93 -21.27 -25.45
CA THR A 19 11.42 -20.68 -24.21
C THR A 19 12.93 -20.46 -24.30
N LEU A 20 13.47 -19.64 -23.38
CA LEU A 20 14.90 -19.36 -23.34
C LEU A 20 15.72 -20.64 -23.07
N GLU A 21 15.23 -21.55 -22.21
CA GLU A 21 15.92 -22.81 -21.95
C GLU A 21 15.95 -23.72 -23.19
N GLU A 22 14.86 -23.74 -23.97
CA GLU A 22 14.77 -24.51 -25.21
C GLU A 22 15.73 -23.97 -26.29
N GLU A 23 15.89 -22.64 -26.37
CA GLU A 23 16.85 -22.01 -27.28
C GLU A 23 18.29 -22.31 -26.90
N VAL A 24 18.63 -22.25 -25.61
CA VAL A 24 19.96 -22.63 -25.12
C VAL A 24 20.25 -24.08 -25.49
N PHE A 25 19.30 -24.98 -25.25
CA PHE A 25 19.43 -26.38 -25.65
C PHE A 25 19.67 -26.54 -27.17
N LEU A 26 18.91 -25.82 -28.00
CA LEU A 26 19.09 -25.86 -29.46
C LEU A 26 20.49 -25.39 -29.87
N PHE A 27 20.96 -24.25 -29.33
CA PHE A 27 22.28 -23.71 -29.66
C PHE A 27 23.42 -24.66 -29.25
N GLU A 28 23.27 -25.36 -28.12
CA GLU A 28 24.30 -26.28 -27.62
C GLU A 28 24.33 -27.64 -28.33
N ASN A 29 23.21 -28.08 -28.89
CA ASN A 29 23.04 -29.45 -29.41
C ASN A 29 22.95 -29.53 -30.94
N VAL A 30 22.63 -28.45 -31.65
CA VAL A 30 22.66 -28.40 -33.12
C VAL A 30 24.09 -28.07 -33.58
N LYS A 31 24.98 -29.06 -33.46
CA LYS A 31 26.41 -28.94 -33.77
C LYS A 31 26.84 -29.65 -35.05
N GLU A 32 25.90 -30.22 -35.81
CA GLU A 32 26.23 -30.86 -37.08
C GLU A 32 26.60 -29.78 -38.11
N PRO A 33 27.89 -29.70 -38.49
CA PRO A 33 28.46 -28.55 -39.21
C PRO A 33 27.89 -28.37 -40.63
N ASP A 34 27.13 -29.34 -41.14
CA ASP A 34 26.57 -29.34 -42.49
C ASP A 34 25.06 -29.01 -42.53
N THR A 35 24.46 -28.62 -41.40
CA THR A 35 23.05 -28.21 -41.36
C THR A 35 22.90 -26.69 -41.49
N PRO A 36 21.90 -26.18 -42.24
CA PRO A 36 21.59 -24.75 -42.30
C PRO A 36 21.38 -24.12 -40.91
N TRP A 37 20.84 -24.90 -39.98
CA TRP A 37 20.58 -24.49 -38.60
C TRP A 37 21.84 -24.32 -37.76
N ALA A 38 22.82 -25.23 -37.88
CA ALA A 38 24.10 -25.06 -37.21
C ALA A 38 24.81 -23.78 -37.66
N ASN A 39 24.76 -23.46 -38.96
CA ASN A 39 25.31 -22.21 -39.50
C ASN A 39 24.58 -20.97 -38.98
N TRP A 40 23.25 -21.02 -38.93
CA TRP A 40 22.43 -19.94 -38.38
C TRP A 40 22.73 -19.68 -36.90
N PHE A 41 22.76 -20.74 -36.08
CA PHE A 41 23.02 -20.60 -34.65
C PHE A 41 24.45 -20.16 -34.36
N THR A 42 25.43 -20.66 -35.12
CA THR A 42 26.83 -20.20 -35.05
C THR A 42 26.95 -18.72 -35.43
N PHE A 43 26.22 -18.28 -36.46
CA PHE A 43 26.16 -16.87 -36.83
C PHE A 43 25.58 -16.02 -35.69
N LEU A 44 24.47 -16.44 -35.08
CA LEU A 44 23.88 -15.73 -33.95
C LEU A 44 24.84 -15.64 -32.76
N GLU A 45 25.49 -16.74 -32.39
CA GLU A 45 26.46 -16.77 -31.28
C GLU A 45 27.62 -15.79 -31.52
N ASN A 46 28.19 -15.79 -32.73
CA ASN A 46 29.31 -14.91 -33.09
C ASN A 46 28.93 -13.42 -33.19
N ASN A 47 27.66 -13.11 -33.43
CA ASN A 47 27.18 -11.73 -33.59
C ASN A 47 26.42 -11.22 -32.37
N LYS A 48 26.33 -12.00 -31.28
CA LYS A 48 25.77 -11.52 -30.02
C LYS A 48 26.66 -10.44 -29.43
N ILE A 49 26.12 -9.24 -29.35
CA ILE A 49 26.77 -8.10 -28.69
C ILE A 49 26.30 -8.08 -27.24
N THR A 50 27.22 -7.87 -26.30
CA THR A 50 26.85 -7.63 -24.90
C THR A 50 26.01 -6.36 -24.82
N PRO A 51 24.76 -6.45 -24.31
CA PRO A 51 23.94 -5.26 -24.15
C PRO A 51 24.59 -4.32 -23.12
N PRO A 52 24.46 -2.99 -23.29
CA PRO A 52 24.91 -2.06 -22.26
C PRO A 52 24.11 -2.29 -20.96
N GLU A 53 24.76 -2.07 -19.81
CA GLU A 53 24.16 -2.35 -18.49
C GLU A 53 22.83 -1.62 -18.26
N ASP A 54 22.66 -0.44 -18.88
CA ASP A 54 21.48 0.41 -18.76
C ASP A 54 20.42 0.20 -19.88
N LEU A 55 20.55 -0.85 -20.71
CA LEU A 55 19.63 -1.09 -21.82
C LEU A 55 18.18 -1.26 -21.34
N ASN A 56 17.98 -2.03 -20.28
CA ASN A 56 16.65 -2.33 -19.76
C ASN A 56 15.97 -1.06 -19.22
N ASP A 57 16.72 -0.24 -18.49
CA ASP A 57 16.23 1.03 -17.95
C ASP A 57 15.85 2.01 -19.08
N ARG A 58 16.69 2.10 -20.12
CA ARG A 58 16.38 2.93 -21.30
C ARG A 58 15.15 2.44 -22.06
N LEU A 59 14.98 1.13 -22.20
CA LEU A 59 13.80 0.54 -22.84
C LEU A 59 12.55 0.86 -22.03
N TRP A 60 12.57 0.64 -20.71
CA TRP A 60 11.44 0.97 -19.84
C TRP A 60 11.12 2.46 -19.85
N GLU A 61 12.12 3.33 -19.81
CA GLU A 61 11.92 4.78 -19.93
C GLU A 61 11.27 5.15 -21.28
N SER A 62 11.64 4.46 -22.36
CA SER A 62 11.04 4.67 -23.68
C SER A 62 9.57 4.22 -23.75
N PHE A 63 9.20 3.17 -23.02
CA PHE A 63 7.82 2.68 -22.95
C PHE A 63 6.95 3.53 -22.00
N GLU A 64 7.52 4.06 -20.92
CA GLU A 64 6.84 4.96 -19.99
C GLU A 64 6.72 6.40 -20.50
N GLY A 65 7.49 6.75 -21.53
CA GLY A 65 7.64 8.08 -22.10
C GLY A 65 6.37 8.72 -22.65
N GLY A 66 5.56 9.32 -21.77
CA GLY A 66 4.63 10.39 -22.13
C GLY A 66 3.48 10.65 -21.16
N ARG A 67 3.02 9.65 -20.39
CA ARG A 67 1.80 9.79 -19.57
C ARG A 67 2.05 10.34 -18.17
N ASP A 68 3.18 10.03 -17.56
CA ASP A 68 3.36 10.23 -16.13
C ASP A 68 3.81 11.63 -15.71
N ARG A 69 4.67 12.28 -16.50
CA ARG A 69 5.28 13.56 -16.08
C ARG A 69 4.29 14.74 -16.04
N LYS A 70 3.33 14.79 -16.95
CA LYS A 70 2.26 15.82 -16.94
C LYS A 70 1.20 15.51 -15.87
N ARG A 71 0.82 14.24 -15.72
CA ARG A 71 -0.20 13.81 -14.76
C ARG A 71 0.28 13.98 -13.31
N LYS A 72 1.54 13.65 -13.01
CA LYS A 72 2.13 13.85 -11.67
C LYS A 72 2.10 15.32 -11.24
N LYS A 73 2.46 16.26 -12.13
CA LYS A 73 2.42 17.71 -11.82
C LYS A 73 0.99 18.22 -11.60
N MET A 74 0.03 17.75 -12.40
CA MET A 74 -1.38 18.11 -12.26
C MET A 74 -1.99 17.57 -10.95
N VAL A 75 -1.71 16.31 -10.60
CA VAL A 75 -2.14 15.69 -9.34
C VAL A 75 -1.55 16.42 -8.14
N TRP A 76 -0.27 16.80 -8.20
CA TRP A 76 0.37 17.60 -7.14
C TRP A 76 -0.31 18.96 -6.95
N GLY A 77 -0.64 19.65 -8.05
CA GLY A 77 -1.38 20.91 -8.00
C GLY A 77 -2.79 20.77 -7.39
N MET A 78 -3.53 19.73 -7.77
CA MET A 78 -4.86 19.46 -7.20
C MET A 78 -4.80 19.09 -5.72
N ALA A 79 -3.79 18.31 -5.30
CA ALA A 79 -3.59 17.94 -3.90
C ALA A 79 -3.28 19.17 -3.02
N ALA A 80 -2.41 20.07 -3.50
CA ALA A 80 -2.11 21.31 -2.81
C ALA A 80 -3.37 22.19 -2.66
N ALA A 81 -4.16 22.35 -3.74
CA ALA A 81 -5.41 23.11 -3.69
C ALA A 81 -6.44 22.49 -2.72
N ALA A 82 -6.60 21.16 -2.72
CA ALA A 82 -7.51 20.46 -1.82
C ALA A 82 -7.11 20.61 -0.35
N SER A 83 -5.82 20.58 -0.02
CA SER A 83 -5.31 20.79 1.34
C SER A 83 -5.62 22.20 1.86
N VAL A 84 -5.43 23.23 1.03
CA VAL A 84 -5.77 24.62 1.39
C VAL A 84 -7.29 24.77 1.57
N LEU A 85 -8.10 24.17 0.68
CA LEU A 85 -9.55 24.20 0.80
C LEU A 85 -10.06 23.50 2.06
N LEU A 86 -9.45 22.37 2.45
CA LEU A 86 -9.77 21.69 3.71
C LEU A 86 -9.42 22.54 4.93
N LEU A 87 -8.27 23.21 4.95
CA LEU A 87 -7.89 24.11 6.04
C LEU A 87 -8.85 25.31 6.16
N VAL A 88 -9.22 25.93 5.04
CA VAL A 88 -10.19 27.04 5.02
C VAL A 88 -11.57 26.55 5.45
N SER A 89 -12.01 25.39 4.97
CA SER A 89 -13.29 24.79 5.37
C SER A 89 -13.31 24.48 6.88
N PHE A 90 -12.22 23.93 7.43
CA PHE A 90 -12.11 23.67 8.86
C PHE A 90 -12.15 24.95 9.71
N LEU A 91 -11.56 26.05 9.24
CA LEU A 91 -11.58 27.33 9.97
C LEU A 91 -12.96 28.02 9.94
N ILE A 92 -13.75 27.84 8.87
CA ILE A 92 -15.05 28.50 8.72
C ILE A 92 -16.21 27.64 9.25
N LEU A 93 -16.17 26.32 8.97
CA LEU A 93 -17.23 25.35 9.33
C LEU A 93 -16.83 24.43 10.49
N GLY A 94 -15.61 24.51 11.00
CA GLY A 94 -15.21 23.74 12.19
C GLY A 94 -16.17 24.03 13.33
N PRO A 95 -16.43 23.05 14.21
CA PRO A 95 -17.30 23.27 15.35
C PRO A 95 -16.71 24.43 16.16
N ARG A 96 -17.36 25.60 16.10
CA ARG A 96 -17.23 26.59 17.16
C ARG A 96 -17.70 25.84 18.39
N GLN A 97 -16.77 25.31 19.18
CA GLN A 97 -17.05 24.99 20.56
C GLN A 97 -17.46 26.30 21.21
N SER A 98 -18.76 26.60 21.13
CA SER A 98 -19.42 27.45 22.11
C SER A 98 -19.33 26.69 23.42
N ASN A 99 -18.16 26.74 24.06
CA ASN A 99 -17.95 26.27 25.43
C ASN A 99 -18.67 27.15 26.45
N GLU A 100 -19.53 28.06 26.01
CA GLU A 100 -20.56 28.71 26.81
C GLU A 100 -21.86 27.90 26.73
N GLN A 101 -21.81 26.61 27.05
CA GLN A 101 -22.96 26.07 27.79
C GLN A 101 -22.85 26.69 29.17
N ASP A 102 -23.64 27.73 29.38
CA ASP A 102 -23.76 28.52 30.60
C ASP A 102 -23.65 27.61 31.82
N PHE A 103 -22.65 27.84 32.67
CA PHE A 103 -22.38 27.01 33.86
C PHE A 103 -23.65 26.84 34.71
N ALA A 104 -24.54 27.83 34.69
CA ALA A 104 -25.83 27.78 35.35
C ALA A 104 -26.72 26.62 34.85
N GLN A 105 -26.72 26.33 33.54
CA GLN A 105 -27.49 25.21 32.98
C GLN A 105 -26.93 23.85 33.41
N LYS A 106 -25.60 23.73 33.46
CA LYS A 106 -24.95 22.51 33.95
C LYS A 106 -25.20 22.28 35.43
N GLU A 107 -25.15 23.34 36.23
CA GLU A 107 -25.44 23.27 37.67
C GLU A 107 -26.92 22.91 37.93
N ALA A 108 -27.85 23.46 37.14
CA ALA A 108 -29.27 23.15 37.24
C ALA A 108 -29.55 21.67 36.95
N LEU A 109 -29.00 21.13 35.86
CA LEU A 109 -29.14 19.71 35.51
C LEU A 109 -28.50 18.79 36.55
N PHE A 110 -27.37 19.18 37.13
CA PHE A 110 -26.71 18.41 38.17
C PHE A 110 -27.53 18.37 39.46
N LYS A 111 -28.12 19.51 39.88
CA LYS A 111 -29.04 19.56 41.01
C LYS A 111 -30.28 18.71 40.77
N GLU A 112 -30.84 18.76 39.56
CA GLU A 112 -31.97 17.93 39.17
C GLU A 112 -31.64 16.43 39.24
N ALA A 113 -30.48 16.02 38.71
CA ALA A 113 -30.03 14.64 38.81
C ALA A 113 -29.77 14.19 40.27
N LEU A 114 -29.22 15.06 41.11
CA LEU A 114 -29.03 14.79 42.55
C LEU A 114 -30.36 14.60 43.28
N ASP A 115 -31.37 15.41 42.96
CA ASP A 115 -32.70 15.31 43.54
C ASP A 115 -33.42 14.03 43.09
N MET A 116 -33.23 13.63 41.83
CA MET A 116 -33.72 12.34 41.28
C MET A 116 -33.10 11.11 41.95
N ILE A 117 -31.90 11.24 42.54
CA ILE A 117 -31.21 10.12 43.23
C ILE A 117 -31.77 9.88 44.64
N GLY A 118 -32.66 10.74 45.15
CA GLY A 118 -33.58 10.47 46.26
C GLY A 118 -32.97 9.81 47.50
N SER A 119 -32.56 10.61 48.49
CA SER A 119 -32.18 10.23 49.86
C SER A 119 -31.88 8.73 50.08
N MET A 120 -30.82 8.21 49.45
CA MET A 120 -30.18 7.02 49.97
C MET A 120 -29.45 7.45 51.22
N GLU A 121 -30.08 7.29 52.38
CA GLU A 121 -29.32 7.22 53.62
C GLU A 121 -28.26 6.12 53.43
N PRO A 122 -26.96 6.44 53.53
CA PRO A 122 -25.94 5.43 53.41
C PRO A 122 -26.10 4.50 54.61
N ALA A 123 -26.62 3.29 54.38
CA ALA A 123 -26.53 2.21 55.33
C ALA A 123 -25.05 2.14 55.78
N ALA A 124 -24.83 2.34 57.08
CA ALA A 124 -23.53 2.47 57.70
C ALA A 124 -22.71 1.18 57.50
N ILE A 125 -22.02 1.11 56.37
CA ILE A 125 -20.93 0.19 56.12
C ILE A 125 -19.71 1.08 56.17
N GLU A 126 -18.88 0.95 57.21
CA GLU A 126 -17.61 1.68 57.32
C GLU A 126 -16.70 1.31 56.15
N ARG A 127 -16.80 2.05 55.06
CA ARG A 127 -15.97 1.89 53.86
C ARG A 127 -14.84 2.90 53.93
N THR A 128 -13.59 2.41 53.94
CA THR A 128 -12.43 3.29 53.79
C THR A 128 -12.17 3.46 52.29
N ILE A 129 -12.26 4.69 51.78
CA ILE A 129 -11.95 4.99 50.38
C ILE A 129 -10.43 4.91 50.23
N VAL A 130 -9.98 3.98 49.38
CA VAL A 130 -8.56 3.77 49.11
C VAL A 130 -8.11 4.64 47.94
N TYR A 131 -9.03 4.90 47.00
CA TYR A 131 -8.74 5.71 45.82
C TYR A 131 -10.03 6.28 45.19
N GLU A 132 -9.99 7.55 44.78
CA GLU A 132 -11.08 8.25 44.10
C GLU A 132 -10.53 9.17 43.00
N ASN A 133 -11.11 9.07 41.80
CA ASN A 133 -10.97 10.06 40.72
C ASN A 133 -12.29 10.26 39.96
N GLU A 134 -12.29 11.16 38.98
CA GLU A 134 -13.49 11.55 38.21
C GLU A 134 -14.23 10.40 37.49
N MET A 135 -13.62 9.21 37.35
CA MET A 135 -14.26 8.07 36.69
C MET A 135 -14.51 6.85 37.60
N VAL A 136 -13.74 6.64 38.67
CA VAL A 136 -13.85 5.42 39.49
C VAL A 136 -13.59 5.71 40.98
N ILE A 137 -14.42 5.10 41.83
CA ILE A 137 -14.21 5.04 43.29
C ILE A 137 -13.94 3.59 43.69
N ILE A 138 -12.81 3.32 44.32
CA ILE A 138 -12.45 2.00 44.85
C ILE A 138 -12.55 2.03 46.37
N TYR A 139 -13.43 1.20 46.92
CA TYR A 139 -13.61 1.03 48.36
C TYR A 139 -13.17 -0.36 48.81
N THR A 140 -12.67 -0.42 50.04
CA THR A 140 -12.45 -1.67 50.77
C THR A 140 -13.40 -1.74 51.96
N THR A 141 -13.92 -2.92 52.23
CA THR A 141 -14.70 -3.22 53.44
C THR A 141 -13.74 -3.84 54.45
N LYS A 142 -13.67 -3.29 55.67
CA LYS A 142 -13.17 -4.06 56.80
C LYS A 142 -14.24 -5.10 57.14
N GLU A 143 -13.86 -6.37 57.27
CA GLU A 143 -14.75 -7.38 57.87
C GLU A 143 -15.18 -6.98 59.28
#